data_AF-A0A947JSV8-F1
#
_entry.id   AF-A0A947JSV8-F1
#
_cell.length_a   1.000
_cell.length_b   1.000
_cell.length_c   1.000
_cell.angle_alpha   90.00
_cell.angle_beta   90.00
_cell.angle_gamma   90.00
#
_symmetry.space_group_name_H-M   'P 1'
#
loop_
_entity.id
_entity.type
_entity.pdbx_description
1 polymer ?
#
loop_
_entity_poly.entity_id
_entity_poly.type
_entity_poly.pdbx_seq_one_letter_code
_entity_poly.pdbx_strand_id
1 'polypeptide(L)'
;MFLKTTLFIFIIIVLIPAVSFCQGAGDEDIPEGMELIEVGTVKLVVPEEAQVKQVAGLIIVESIDQYVARAISRMKELLEKMELKYQGLENNFKKLEEEVEGLRKEKNASSK
;
A
#
# COMPACT_ATOMS: atom_id res chain seq x y z
N MET A 1 -34.39 -29.35 41.44
CA MET A 1 -32.93 -29.10 41.33
C MET A 1 -32.48 -29.01 39.87
N PHE A 2 -32.97 -29.89 38.98
CA PHE A 2 -32.60 -29.93 37.55
C PHE A 2 -32.92 -28.68 36.72
N LEU A 3 -34.01 -27.96 36.99
CA LEU A 3 -34.42 -26.78 36.21
C LEU A 3 -33.46 -25.59 36.36
N LYS A 4 -32.78 -25.46 37.51
CA LYS A 4 -31.81 -24.39 37.77
C LYS A 4 -30.49 -24.66 37.05
N THR A 5 -30.07 -25.92 36.95
CA THR A 5 -28.84 -26.33 36.26
C THR A 5 -28.95 -26.20 34.74
N THR A 6 -30.10 -26.55 34.15
CA THR A 6 -30.33 -26.34 32.70
C THR A 6 -30.40 -24.87 32.32
N LEU A 7 -31.02 -24.02 33.15
CA LEU A 7 -31.02 -22.57 32.93
C LEU A 7 -29.60 -21.98 32.98
N PHE A 8 -28.77 -22.44 33.92
CA PHE A 8 -27.39 -21.97 34.08
C PHE A 8 -26.50 -22.36 32.89
N ILE A 9 -26.66 -23.58 32.39
CA ILE A 9 -25.95 -24.06 31.19
C ILE A 9 -26.40 -23.27 29.95
N PHE A 10 -27.69 -22.94 29.84
CA PHE A 10 -28.22 -22.14 28.73
C PHE A 10 -27.66 -20.71 28.73
N ILE A 11 -27.52 -20.08 29.90
CA ILE A 11 -26.89 -18.76 30.04
C ILE A 11 -25.41 -18.82 29.62
N ILE A 12 -24.66 -19.85 30.02
CA ILE A 12 -23.25 -20.02 29.61
C ILE A 12 -23.13 -20.21 28.09
N ILE A 13 -23.97 -21.06 27.50
CA ILE A 13 -23.91 -21.37 26.07
C ILE A 13 -24.37 -20.20 25.20
N VAL A 14 -25.33 -19.39 25.64
CA VAL A 14 -25.88 -18.29 24.83
C VAL A 14 -25.15 -16.96 25.07
N LEU A 15 -24.76 -16.68 26.32
CA LEU A 15 -24.22 -15.38 26.69
C LEU A 15 -22.72 -15.26 26.37
N ILE A 16 -21.94 -16.35 26.47
CA ILE A 16 -20.48 -16.33 26.22
C ILE A 16 -20.12 -16.14 24.73
N PRO A 17 -20.80 -16.79 23.76
CA PRO A 17 -20.55 -16.52 22.34
C PRO A 17 -20.97 -15.11 21.94
N ALA A 18 -22.01 -14.55 22.57
CA ALA A 18 -22.49 -13.20 22.26
C ALA A 18 -21.44 -12.12 22.61
N VAL A 19 -20.70 -12.27 23.72
CA VAL A 19 -19.59 -11.35 24.04
C VAL A 19 -18.39 -11.55 23.11
N SER A 20 -18.16 -12.77 22.65
CA SER A 20 -17.06 -13.08 21.71
C SER A 20 -17.36 -12.57 20.29
N PHE A 21 -18.63 -12.54 19.88
CA PHE A 21 -19.06 -12.02 18.58
C PHE A 21 -19.15 -10.48 18.53
N CYS A 22 -19.11 -9.81 19.68
CA CYS A 22 -19.15 -8.35 19.79
C CYS A 22 -17.75 -7.70 19.63
N GLN A 23 -16.67 -8.48 19.50
CA GLN A 23 -15.32 -7.95 19.24
C GLN A 23 -15.03 -7.70 17.75
N GLY A 24 -16.01 -7.92 16.85
CA GLY A 24 -15.82 -7.84 15.40
C GLY A 24 -16.41 -6.61 14.72
N ALA A 25 -16.47 -5.45 15.39
CA ALA A 25 -17.04 -4.25 14.77
C ALA A 25 -16.28 -3.00 15.22
N GLY A 26 -15.20 -2.73 14.48
CA GLY A 26 -14.50 -1.46 14.46
C GLY A 26 -13.88 -1.33 13.10
N ASP A 27 -14.71 -1.30 12.05
CA ASP A 27 -14.30 -0.71 10.78
C ASP A 27 -14.10 0.79 11.09
N GLU A 28 -12.94 1.11 11.67
CA GLU A 28 -12.49 2.49 11.78
C GLU A 28 -12.34 2.97 10.34
N ASP A 29 -13.07 4.02 9.96
CA ASP A 29 -12.93 4.66 8.66
C ASP A 29 -11.50 5.21 8.54
N ILE A 30 -10.59 4.40 8.00
CA ILE A 30 -9.19 4.79 7.75
C ILE A 30 -9.21 5.77 6.57
N PRO A 31 -8.74 7.01 6.74
CA PRO A 31 -8.71 7.98 5.65
C PRO A 31 -7.68 7.56 4.59
N GLU A 32 -7.87 8.04 3.36
CA GLU A 32 -6.97 7.73 2.24
C GLU A 32 -5.52 8.15 2.55
N GLY A 33 -4.57 7.25 2.26
CA GLY A 33 -3.14 7.45 2.53
C GLY A 33 -2.72 7.19 3.97
N MET A 34 -3.61 6.66 4.82
CA MET A 34 -3.28 6.13 6.14
C MET A 34 -3.47 4.61 6.18
N GLU A 35 -2.78 3.96 7.12
CA GLU A 35 -2.91 2.55 7.44
C GLU A 35 -3.07 2.35 8.95
N LEU A 36 -3.82 1.31 9.33
CA LEU A 36 -3.93 0.89 10.73
C LEU A 36 -2.84 -0.13 11.04
N ILE A 37 -1.93 0.23 11.93
CA ILE A 37 -0.91 -0.68 12.44
C ILE A 37 -1.31 -1.18 13.84
N GLU A 38 -1.13 -2.49 14.06
CA GLU A 38 -1.29 -3.09 15.39
C GLU A 38 0.10 -3.35 15.98
N VAL A 39 0.44 -2.64 17.06
CA VAL A 39 1.72 -2.80 17.76
C VAL A 39 1.44 -3.24 19.19
N GLY A 40 1.57 -4.55 19.44
CA GLY A 40 1.22 -5.17 20.72
C GLY A 40 -0.29 -5.15 20.93
N THR A 41 -0.75 -4.40 21.93
CA THR A 41 -2.19 -4.25 22.26
C THR A 41 -2.81 -2.95 21.75
N VAL A 42 -2.02 -2.09 21.09
CA VAL A 42 -2.46 -0.77 20.62
C VAL A 42 -2.66 -0.80 19.11
N LYS A 43 -3.79 -0.27 18.66
CA LYS A 43 -4.05 0.03 17.24
C LYS A 43 -3.76 1.51 17.02
N LEU A 44 -2.99 1.83 15.99
CA LEU A 44 -2.61 3.21 15.66
C LEU A 44 -2.79 3.46 14.17
N VAL A 45 -3.39 4.59 13.83
CA VAL A 45 -3.47 5.06 12.45
C VAL A 45 -2.22 5.86 12.13
N VAL A 46 -1.46 5.43 11.12
CA VAL A 46 -0.22 6.08 10.66
C VAL A 46 -0.29 6.31 9.15
N PRO A 47 0.49 7.25 8.60
CA PRO A 47 0.64 7.37 7.15
C PRO A 47 1.09 6.04 6.54
N GLU A 48 0.62 5.73 5.35
CA GLU A 48 1.00 4.51 4.64
C GLU A 48 2.53 4.40 4.51
N GLU A 49 3.10 3.24 4.88
CA GLU A 49 4.54 2.99 4.91
C GLU A 49 5.34 3.85 5.92
N ALA A 50 4.68 4.40 6.95
CA ALA A 50 5.37 5.07 8.04
C ALA A 50 6.29 4.09 8.78
N GLN A 51 7.51 4.53 9.12
CA GLN A 51 8.41 3.69 9.88
C GLN A 51 8.06 3.71 11.37
N VAL A 52 7.81 2.52 11.92
CA VAL A 52 7.50 2.35 13.34
C VAL A 52 8.53 1.45 13.99
N LYS A 53 9.03 1.86 15.16
CA LYS A 53 9.99 1.10 15.97
C LYS A 53 9.49 0.97 17.39
N GLN A 54 9.55 -0.23 17.95
CA GLN A 54 9.29 -0.47 19.36
C GLN A 54 10.61 -0.53 20.13
N VAL A 55 10.81 0.37 21.10
CA VAL A 55 12.03 0.42 21.93
C VAL A 55 11.64 0.52 23.39
N ALA A 56 12.04 -0.47 24.21
CA ALA A 56 11.79 -0.50 25.65
C ALA A 56 10.31 -0.29 26.05
N GLY A 57 9.38 -0.82 25.26
CA GLY A 57 7.93 -0.67 25.48
C GLY A 57 7.33 0.64 24.95
N LEU A 58 8.14 1.55 24.42
CA LEU A 58 7.68 2.75 23.71
C LEU A 58 7.51 2.44 22.22
N ILE A 59 6.40 2.89 21.63
CA ILE A 59 6.19 2.88 20.18
C ILE A 59 6.65 4.23 19.64
N ILE A 60 7.71 4.21 18.85
CA ILE A 60 8.27 5.38 18.18
C ILE A 60 7.81 5.32 16.73
N VAL A 61 6.95 6.26 16.36
CA VAL A 61 6.57 6.50 14.97
C VAL A 61 7.46 7.59 14.42
N GLU A 62 7.91 7.41 13.19
CA GLU A 62 8.60 8.44 12.41
C GLU A 62 7.86 9.78 12.46
N SER A 63 8.61 10.88 12.53
CA SER A 63 7.99 12.21 12.50
C SER A 63 7.45 12.54 11.11
N ILE A 64 6.44 13.41 11.06
CA ILE A 64 5.85 13.87 9.79
C ILE A 64 6.92 14.45 8.86
N ASP A 65 7.86 15.25 9.39
CA ASP A 65 8.94 15.83 8.58
C ASP A 65 9.85 14.76 7.96
N GLN A 66 10.19 13.71 8.71
CA GLN A 66 11.02 12.60 8.21
C GLN A 66 10.27 11.79 7.15
N TYR A 67 8.99 11.49 7.41
CA TYR A 67 8.11 10.80 6.47
C TYR A 67 8.00 11.59 5.15
N VAL A 68 7.69 12.88 5.22
CA VAL A 68 7.54 13.76 4.05
C VAL A 68 8.86 13.87 3.29
N ALA A 69 9.99 14.05 3.98
CA ALA A 69 11.30 14.09 3.34
C ALA A 69 11.61 12.79 2.57
N ARG A 70 11.32 11.62 3.16
CA ARG A 70 11.48 10.33 2.49
C ARG A 70 10.55 10.18 1.29
N ALA A 71 9.27 10.52 1.46
CA ALA A 71 8.29 10.47 0.38
C ALA A 71 8.72 11.34 -0.81
N ILE A 72 9.18 12.57 -0.55
CA ILE A 72 9.73 13.46 -1.58
C ILE A 72 10.97 12.87 -2.26
N SER A 73 11.89 12.28 -1.48
CA SER A 73 13.09 11.64 -2.06
C SER A 73 12.72 10.52 -3.02
N ARG A 74 11.80 9.63 -2.61
CA ARG A 74 11.31 8.53 -3.46
C ARG A 74 10.61 9.04 -4.71
N MET A 75 9.78 10.08 -4.58
CA MET A 75 9.12 10.71 -5.73
C MET A 75 10.14 11.27 -6.72
N LYS A 76 11.20 11.94 -6.24
CA LYS A 76 12.29 12.44 -7.10
C LYS A 76 13.01 11.31 -7.84
N GLU A 77 13.37 10.24 -7.14
CA GLU A 77 14.01 9.08 -7.77
C GLU A 77 13.11 8.41 -8.83
N LEU A 78 11.80 8.34 -8.56
CA LEU A 78 10.84 7.76 -9.48
C LEU A 78 10.66 8.65 -10.72
N LEU A 79 10.62 9.97 -10.54
CA LEU A 79 10.60 10.94 -11.65
C LEU A 79 11.86 10.85 -12.50
N GLU A 80 13.04 10.76 -11.88
CA GLU A 80 14.31 10.61 -12.62
C GLU A 80 14.33 9.30 -13.43
N LYS A 81 13.86 8.19 -12.85
CA LYS A 81 13.72 6.91 -13.58
C LYS A 81 12.72 7.02 -14.73
N MET A 82 11.63 7.76 -14.56
CA MET A 82 10.65 8.00 -15.62
C MET A 82 11.24 8.84 -16.75
N GLU A 83 11.97 9.90 -16.43
CA GLU A 83 12.68 10.77 -17.38
C GLU A 83 13.65 9.95 -18.24
N LEU A 84 14.48 9.12 -17.62
CA LEU A 84 15.41 8.24 -18.34
C LEU A 84 14.70 7.24 -19.25
N LYS A 85 13.59 6.65 -18.79
CA LYS A 85 12.77 5.76 -19.63
C LYS A 85 12.16 6.49 -20.82
N TYR A 86 11.68 7.73 -20.59
CA TYR A 86 11.10 8.55 -21.64
C TYR A 86 12.13 8.90 -22.71
N GLN A 87 13.32 9.36 -22.31
CA GLN A 87 14.43 9.64 -23.24
C GLN A 87 14.87 8.38 -24.00
N GLY A 88 14.91 7.22 -23.33
CA GLY A 88 15.18 5.94 -24.00
C GLY A 88 14.14 5.60 -25.06
N LEU A 89 12.86 5.83 -24.76
CA LEU A 89 11.76 5.59 -25.67
C LEU A 89 11.79 6.54 -26.88
N GLU A 90 12.08 7.83 -26.66
CA GLU A 90 12.21 8.84 -27.71
C GLU A 90 13.34 8.47 -28.69
N ASN A 91 14.50 8.05 -28.17
CA ASN A 91 15.61 7.59 -29.01
C ASN A 91 15.26 6.35 -29.84
N ASN A 92 14.51 5.41 -29.26
CA ASN A 92 14.07 4.21 -29.97
C ASN A 92 13.06 4.57 -31.08
N PHE A 93 12.14 5.50 -30.81
CA PHE A 93 11.21 6.01 -31.82
C PHE A 93 11.96 6.66 -32.99
N LYS A 94 12.95 7.51 -32.70
CA LYS A 94 13.74 8.16 -33.75
C LYS A 94 14.47 7.15 -34.64
N LYS A 95 15.11 6.14 -34.04
CA LYS A 95 15.76 5.06 -34.81
C LYS A 95 14.76 4.31 -35.69
N LEU A 96 13.58 4.01 -35.15
CA LEU A 96 12.53 3.33 -35.89
C LEU A 96 12.03 4.19 -37.07
N GLU A 97 11.88 5.50 -36.88
CA GLU A 97 11.54 6.43 -37.96
C GLU A 97 12.62 6.42 -39.06
N GLU A 98 13.90 6.47 -38.69
CA GLU A 98 15.03 6.41 -39.63
C GLU A 98 15.05 5.08 -40.41
N GLU A 99 14.83 3.94 -39.74
CA GLU A 99 14.74 2.63 -40.39
C GLU A 99 13.56 2.55 -41.37
N VAL A 100 12.38 3.03 -40.95
CA VAL A 100 11.19 3.08 -41.82
C VAL A 100 11.43 3.96 -43.03
N GLU A 101 12.10 5.10 -42.87
CA GLU A 101 12.45 5.99 -43.97
C GLU A 101 13.46 5.31 -44.93
N GLY A 102 14.44 4.60 -44.39
CA GLY A 102 15.39 3.79 -45.17
C GLY A 102 14.69 2.75 -46.04
N LEU A 103 13.80 1.96 -45.44
CA LEU A 103 13.01 0.95 -46.16
C LEU A 103 12.12 1.56 -47.25
N ARG A 104 11.52 2.75 -46.99
CA ARG A 104 10.74 3.47 -48.01
C ARG A 104 11.61 3.86 -49.21
N LYS A 105 12.83 4.34 -48.97
CA LYS A 105 13.78 4.73 -50.02
C LYS A 105 14.22 3.52 -50.85
N GLU A 106 14.56 2.42 -50.19
CA GLU A 106 14.95 1.16 -50.86
C GLU A 106 13.83 0.59 -51.73
N LYS A 107 12.60 0.54 -51.20
CA LYS A 107 11.42 0.09 -51.97
C LYS A 107 11.18 0.95 -53.21
N ASN A 108 11.32 2.27 -53.10
CA ASN A 108 11.14 3.18 -54.23
C ASN A 108 12.26 3.07 -55.27
N ALA A 109 13.48 2.73 -54.85
CA ALA A 109 14.60 2.48 -55.75
C ALA A 109 14.48 1.14 -56.50
N SER A 110 13.93 0.11 -55.87
CA SER A 110 13.71 -1.22 -56.49
C SER A 110 12.49 -1.30 -57.41
N SER A 111 11.64 -0.26 -57.42
CA SER A 111 10.42 -0.19 -58.27
C SER A 111 10.61 0.60 -59.57
N LYS A 112 11.83 1.09 -59.85
CA LYS A 112 12.25 1.71 -61.11
C LYS A 112 13.12 0.74 -61.90
#